data_AF-A0A9W7MGG7-F1
#
_entry.id   AF-A0A9W7MGG7-F1
#
_cell.length_a   1.000
_cell.length_b   1.000
_cell.length_c   1.000
_cell.angle_alpha   90.00
_cell.angle_beta   90.00
_cell.angle_gamma   90.00
#
_symmetry.space_group_name_H-M   'P 1'
#
loop_
_entity.id
_entity.type
_entity.pdbx_description
1 polymer ?
#
loop_
_entity_poly.entity_id
_entity_poly.type
_entity_poly.pdbx_seq_one_letter_code
_entity_poly.pdbx_strand_id
1 'polypeptide(L)' 'MQVTIIEALDQLMPGFDPKISKLAQRVLVNPRKIDYHTGVFATKITPARDGKPVIIELTDAKIKEHKDTLEMQR' A
#
# COMPACT_ATOMS: atom_id res chain seq x y z
N MET A 1 -8.59 -8.01 10.97
CA MET A 1 -7.36 -8.04 10.14
C MET A 1 -7.25 -6.69 9.48
N GLN A 2 -6.18 -5.94 9.77
CA GLN A 2 -5.87 -4.70 9.06
C GLN A 2 -5.02 -5.07 7.83
N VAL A 3 -5.33 -4.46 6.69
CA VAL A 3 -4.63 -4.73 5.44
C VAL A 3 -4.21 -3.39 4.86
N THR A 4 -2.96 -3.30 4.42
CA THR A 4 -2.44 -2.12 3.73
C THR A 4 -1.98 -2.55 2.34
N ILE A 5 -2.40 -1.82 1.30
CA ILE A 5 -1.98 -2.06 -0.09
C ILE A 5 -0.90 -1.05 -0.46
N ILE A 6 0.19 -1.52 -1.07
CA ILE A 6 1.25 -0.67 -1.62
C ILE A 6 1.27 -0.92 -3.13
N GLU A 7 1.05 0.15 -3.90
CA GLU A 7 0.90 0.11 -5.37
C GLU A 7 1.87 1.10 -6.03
N ALA A 8 2.55 0.63 -7.07
CA ALA A 8 3.55 1.40 -7.78
C ALA A 8 2.95 2.43 -8.73
N LEU A 9 1.80 2.12 -9.32
CA LEU A 9 1.09 3.02 -10.23
C LEU A 9 0.27 4.07 -9.48
N ASP A 10 -0.11 5.15 -10.16
CA ASP A 10 -0.74 6.33 -9.54
C ASP A 10 -2.13 6.05 -8.94
N GLN A 11 -2.80 4.99 -9.42
CA GLN A 11 -4.14 4.62 -9.00
C GLN A 11 -4.23 3.17 -8.55
N LEU A 12 -5.14 2.91 -7.62
CA LEU A 12 -5.49 1.56 -7.20
C LEU A 12 -6.18 0.80 -8.36
N MET A 13 -5.78 -0.45 -8.60
CA MET A 13 -6.30 -1.29 -9.68
C MET A 13 -6.15 -0.66 -11.09
N PRO A 14 -4.91 -0.36 -11.52
CA PRO A 14 -4.63 0.43 -12.73
C PRO A 14 -5.01 -0.26 -14.05
N GLY A 15 -5.21 -1.59 -14.05
CA GLY A 15 -5.66 -2.35 -15.22
C GLY A 15 -7.18 -2.48 -15.37
N PHE A 16 -7.96 -1.95 -14.43
CA PHE A 16 -9.42 -2.02 -14.47
C PHE A 16 -9.96 -0.84 -15.28
N ASP A 17 -11.05 -1.07 -16.03
CA ASP A 17 -11.87 0.03 -16.52
C ASP A 17 -12.29 0.92 -15.33
N PRO A 18 -12.28 2.27 -15.46
CA PRO A 18 -12.56 3.16 -14.34
C PRO A 18 -13.91 2.90 -13.64
N LYS A 19 -14.95 2.49 -14.37
CA LYS A 19 -16.26 2.17 -13.76
C LYS A 19 -16.20 0.87 -12.97
N ILE A 20 -15.46 -0.13 -13.48
CA ILE A 20 -15.24 -1.40 -12.78
C ILE A 20 -14.37 -1.18 -11.54
N SER A 21 -13.31 -0.37 -11.64
CA SER A 21 -12.44 -0.01 -10.52
C SER A 21 -13.25 0.66 -9.40
N LYS A 22 -14.11 1.62 -9.74
CA LYS A 22 -14.98 2.30 -8.76
C LYS A 22 -15.96 1.33 -8.07
N LEU A 23 -16.52 0.39 -8.81
CA LEU A 23 -17.39 -0.64 -8.24
C LEU A 23 -16.62 -1.58 -7.30
N ALA A 24 -15.45 -2.06 -7.73
CA ALA A 24 -14.58 -2.91 -6.93
C ALA A 24 -14.13 -2.21 -5.65
N GLN A 25 -13.72 -0.93 -5.73
CA GLN A 25 -13.41 -0.13 -4.53
C GLN A 25 -14.60 -0.06 -3.58
N ARG A 26 -15.79 0.28 -4.09
CA ARG A 26 -17.00 0.41 -3.26
C ARG A 26 -17.40 -0.90 -2.59
N VAL A 27 -17.25 -2.04 -3.26
CA VAL A 27 -17.74 -3.35 -2.78
C VAL A 27 -16.70 -4.09 -1.96
N LEU A 28 -15.41 -4.01 -2.34
CA LEU A 28 -14.35 -4.84 -1.76
C LEU A 28 -13.41 -4.06 -0.83
N VAL A 29 -13.18 -2.77 -1.12
CA VAL A 29 -12.18 -1.96 -0.42
C VAL A 29 -12.84 -1.12 0.67
N ASN A 30 -13.70 -0.16 0.29
CA ASN A 30 -14.28 0.84 1.19
C ASN A 30 -15.05 0.28 2.40
N PRO A 31 -15.79 -0.85 2.31
CA PRO A 31 -16.47 -1.42 3.47
C PRO A 31 -15.52 -2.05 4.50
N ARG A 32 -14.24 -2.19 4.14
CA ARG A 32 -13.19 -2.77 4.97
C ARG A 32 -12.23 -1.67 5.43
N LYS A 33 -11.58 -1.87 6.57
CA LYS A 33 -10.47 -1.02 7.00
C LYS A 33 -9.21 -1.42 6.24
N ILE A 34 -9.14 -1.04 4.97
CA ILE A 34 -7.97 -1.23 4.11
C ILE A 34 -7.33 0.13 3.86
N ASP A 35 -6.11 0.30 4.31
CA ASP A 35 -5.29 1.46 4.00
C ASP A 35 -4.56 1.21 2.66
N TYR A 36 -4.20 2.26 1.93
CA TYR A 36 -3.42 2.08 0.70
C TYR A 36 -2.51 3.27 0.40
N HIS A 37 -1.40 2.99 -0.28
CA HIS A 37 -0.43 3.95 -0.77
C HIS A 37 -0.15 3.66 -2.25
N THR A 38 -0.46 4.61 -3.12
CA THR A 38 -0.20 4.52 -4.58
C THR A 38 1.01 5.37 -4.97
N GLY A 39 1.58 5.11 -6.15
CA GLY A 39 2.76 5.82 -6.64
C GLY A 39 4.02 5.56 -5.82
N VAL A 40 4.13 4.39 -5.17
CA VAL A 40 5.27 4.04 -4.31
C VAL A 40 5.72 2.60 -4.48
N PHE A 41 7.02 2.36 -4.27
CA PHE A 41 7.59 1.03 -4.12
C PHE A 41 7.89 0.73 -2.66
N ALA A 42 7.59 -0.49 -2.21
CA ALA A 42 8.14 -1.03 -0.97
C ALA A 42 9.58 -1.51 -1.24
N THR A 43 10.57 -0.64 -1.03
CA THR A 43 11.95 -0.91 -1.44
C THR A 43 12.76 -1.67 -0.40
N LYS A 44 12.38 -1.60 0.88
CA LYS A 44 13.02 -2.36 1.94
C LYS A 44 12.01 -2.78 2.99
N ILE A 45 12.06 -4.05 3.37
CA ILE A 45 11.21 -4.65 4.39
C ILE A 45 12.11 -5.19 5.49
N THR A 46 11.94 -4.65 6.70
CA THR A 46 12.58 -5.17 7.91
C THR A 46 11.57 -6.05 8.64
N PRO A 47 11.81 -7.36 8.77
CA PRO A 47 10.87 -8.28 9.40
C PRO A 47 10.75 -8.00 10.90
N ALA A 48 9.58 -8.31 11.46
CA ALA A 48 9.36 -8.25 12.91
C ALA A 48 10.31 -9.22 13.63
N ARG A 49 11.11 -8.68 14.56
CA ARG A 49 12.00 -9.42 15.45
C ARG A 49 11.94 -8.80 16.84
N ASP A 50 12.05 -9.64 17.88
CA ASP A 50 12.19 -9.21 19.27
C ASP A 50 11.09 -8.24 19.74
N GLY A 51 9.84 -8.49 19.34
CA GLY A 51 8.68 -7.66 19.71
C GLY A 51 8.56 -6.33 18.96
N LYS A 52 9.44 -6.05 17.98
CA LYS A 52 9.38 -4.86 17.12
C LYS A 52 8.42 -5.08 15.94
N PRO A 53 7.75 -4.00 15.46
CA PRO A 53 6.90 -4.08 14.28
C PRO A 53 7.69 -4.40 13.01
N VAL A 54 6.99 -4.85 11.97
CA VAL A 54 7.54 -4.88 10.62
C VAL A 54 7.71 -3.44 10.15
N ILE A 55 8.87 -3.11 9.60
CA ILE A 55 9.14 -1.77 9.05
C ILE A 55 9.24 -1.86 7.54
N ILE A 56 8.50 -1.02 6.82
CA ILE A 56 8.48 -0.98 5.36
C ILE A 56 8.88 0.42 4.90
N GLU A 57 9.98 0.52 4.18
CA GLU A 57 10.41 1.77 3.55
C GLU A 57 9.71 1.91 2.19
N LEU A 58 9.05 3.06 2.01
CA LEU A 58 8.38 3.45 0.78
C LEU A 58 9.26 4.43 0.01
N THR A 59 9.43 4.18 -1.28
CA THR A 59 10.14 5.05 -2.21
C THR A 59 9.15 5.56 -3.25
N ASP A 60 9.22 6.84 -3.59
CA ASP A 60 8.40 7.41 -4.65
C ASP A 60 8.69 6.73 -5.99
N ALA A 61 7.66 6.24 -6.66
CA ALA A 61 7.83 5.44 -7.86
C ALA A 61 8.34 6.23 -9.07
N LYS A 62 8.17 7.56 -9.10
CA LYS A 62 8.56 8.41 -10.22
C LYS A 62 9.99 8.90 -10.08
N ILE A 63 10.32 9.48 -8.93
CA ILE A 63 11.62 10.13 -8.70
C ILE A 63 12.63 9.20 -8.00
N LYS A 64 12.20 8.04 -7.50
CA LYS A 64 13.03 7.02 -6.85
C LYS A 64 13.71 7.49 -5.55
N GLU A 65 13.11 8.46 -4.88
CA GLU A 65 13.58 8.96 -3.58
C GLU A 65 12.77 8.36 -2.43
N HIS A 66 13.39 8.26 -1.25
CA HIS A 66 12.68 7.83 -0.05
C HIS A 66 11.50 8.77 0.21
N LYS A 67 10.32 8.19 0.47
CA LYS A 67 9.08 8.94 0.66
C LYS A 67 8.55 8.80 2.07
N ASP A 68 8.52 7.59 2.61
CA ASP A 68 7.92 7.34 3.92
C ASP A 68 8.38 5.99 4.51
N THR A 69 8.08 5.77 5.78
CA THR A 69 8.31 4.49 6.48
C THR A 69 7.06 4.06 7.24
N LEU A 70 6.55 2.86 6.93
CA LEU A 70 5.39 2.28 7.60
C LEU A 70 5.82 1.29 8.68
N GLU A 71 5.18 1.39 9.85
CA GLU A 71 5.29 0.41 10.93
C GLU A 71 4.02 -0.45 11.00
N MET A 72 4.16 -1.75 10.81
CA MET A 72 3.03 -2.69 10.85
C MET A 72 3.12 -3.56 12.11
N GLN A 73 2.08 -3.46 12.94
CA GLN A 73 1.90 -4.29 14.13
C GLN A 73 1.29 -5.64 13.75
N ARG A 74 1.58 -6.67 14.55
CA ARG A 74 1.01 -8.02 14.37
C ARG A 74 -0.38 -8.13 14.98
#